data_AF-A0A4V5UTT7-F1
#
_entry.id   AF-A0A4V5UTT7-F1
#
_cell.length_a   1.000
_cell.length_b   1.000
_cell.length_c   1.000
_cell.angle_alpha   90.00
_cell.angle_beta   90.00
_cell.angle_gamma   90.00
#
_symmetry.space_group_name_H-M   'P 1'
#
loop_
_entity.id
_entity.type
_entity.pdbx_description
1 polymer ?
#
loop_
_entity_poly.entity_id
_entity_poly.type
_entity_poly.pdbx_seq_one_letter_code
_entity_poly.pdbx_strand_id
1 'polypeptide(L)'
;MPTPAKKSNCFSNFVQFIRGGYSSPMYNWSIPSTLKAYIDQILRVNETFKPDRANIQHPYVGLLEDKVLFLLLSRGSQGYEKGEYNERINFQSTYLKMVFNVIGISNIHVISVNGTSLDPENLKISMDTAQQNIRALIDTELV
;
A
#
# COMPACT_ATOMS: atom_id res chain seq x y z
N MET A 1 -9.60 6.64 37.41
CA MET A 1 -8.98 5.88 36.30
C MET A 1 -9.55 6.42 35.00
N PRO A 2 -8.74 6.82 34.00
CA PRO A 2 -9.29 7.24 32.72
C PRO A 2 -9.83 6.02 31.97
N THR A 3 -11.05 6.14 31.47
CA THR A 3 -11.79 5.14 30.68
C THR A 3 -11.02 4.80 29.39
N PRO A 4 -10.99 3.53 28.93
CA PRO A 4 -10.40 3.21 27.65
C PRO A 4 -11.13 3.97 26.54
N ALA A 5 -10.39 4.75 25.74
CA ALA A 5 -10.96 5.43 24.58
C ALA A 5 -11.59 4.38 23.65
N LYS A 6 -12.86 4.58 23.27
CA LYS A 6 -13.49 3.80 22.19
C LYS A 6 -12.62 3.96 20.94
N LYS A 7 -12.00 2.87 20.47
CA LYS A 7 -11.27 2.84 19.19
C LYS A 7 -12.18 3.44 18.11
N SER A 8 -11.69 4.42 17.36
CA SER A 8 -12.50 5.09 16.33
C SER A 8 -13.00 4.07 15.29
N ASN A 9 -14.23 4.25 14.78
CA ASN A 9 -14.79 3.39 13.73
C ASN A 9 -13.86 3.28 12.50
N CYS A 10 -13.09 4.34 12.21
CA CYS A 10 -12.13 4.38 11.11
C CYS A 10 -10.97 3.39 11.31
N PHE A 11 -10.43 3.30 12.54
CA PHE A 11 -9.37 2.36 12.89
C PHE A 11 -9.86 0.90 12.84
N SER A 12 -11.04 0.63 13.40
CA SER A 12 -11.60 -0.74 13.36
C SER A 12 -11.87 -1.20 11.93
N ASN A 13 -12.44 -0.32 11.09
CA ASN A 13 -12.66 -0.61 9.68
C ASN A 13 -11.35 -0.81 8.94
N PHE A 14 -10.32 -0.02 9.24
CA PHE A 14 -9.00 -0.14 8.62
C PHE A 14 -8.34 -1.50 8.90
N VAL A 15 -8.30 -1.94 10.16
CA VAL A 15 -7.70 -3.25 10.53
C VAL A 15 -8.40 -4.41 9.85
N GLN A 16 -9.73 -4.32 9.69
CA GLN A 16 -10.52 -5.33 8.99
C GLN A 16 -10.34 -5.27 7.47
N PHE A 17 -10.09 -4.07 6.93
CA PHE A 17 -9.88 -3.80 5.50
C PHE A 17 -8.48 -4.16 5.01
N ILE A 18 -7.45 -4.15 5.87
CA ILE A 18 -6.09 -4.63 5.54
C ILE A 18 -6.09 -6.09 5.06
N ARG A 19 -7.06 -6.90 5.51
CA ARG A 19 -7.25 -8.27 5.02
C ARG A 19 -7.76 -8.36 3.57
N GLY A 20 -8.31 -7.28 3.02
CA GLY A 20 -8.96 -7.25 1.70
C GLY A 20 -8.13 -6.63 0.56
N GLY A 21 -6.91 -6.17 0.84
CA GLY A 21 -6.04 -5.51 -0.14
C GLY A 21 -6.41 -4.05 -0.44
N TYR A 22 -5.45 -3.27 -0.95
CA TYR A 22 -5.64 -1.87 -1.33
C TYR A 22 -5.56 -1.69 -2.83
N SER A 23 -6.66 -1.28 -3.45
CA SER A 23 -6.66 -0.92 -4.87
C SER A 23 -6.47 0.58 -5.09
N SER A 24 -5.58 0.99 -5.99
CA SER A 24 -5.41 2.42 -6.32
C SER A 24 -4.96 2.65 -7.78
N PRO A 25 -5.65 3.51 -8.55
CA PRO A 25 -5.13 4.01 -9.82
C PRO A 25 -4.03 5.06 -9.59
N MET A 26 -3.14 5.22 -10.55
CA MET A 26 -2.14 6.30 -10.55
C MET A 26 -2.73 7.55 -11.20
N TYR A 27 -2.85 8.63 -10.43
CA TYR A 27 -3.22 9.97 -10.93
C TYR A 27 -2.06 10.93 -10.73
N ASN A 28 -1.59 11.54 -11.82
CA ASN A 28 -0.44 12.46 -11.82
C ASN A 28 0.74 11.89 -11.01
N TRP A 29 1.16 10.67 -11.36
CA TRP A 29 2.28 9.93 -10.77
C TRP A 29 2.11 9.49 -9.30
N SER A 30 1.00 9.85 -8.66
CA SER A 30 0.72 9.58 -7.25
C SER A 30 -0.62 8.86 -7.06
N ILE A 31 -1.05 8.74 -5.81
CA ILE A 31 -2.35 8.22 -5.42
C ILE A 31 -3.46 9.27 -5.57
N PRO A 32 -4.74 8.86 -5.68
CA PRO A 32 -5.87 9.78 -5.62
C PRO A 32 -5.93 10.55 -4.30
N SER A 33 -6.36 11.80 -4.34
CA SER A 33 -6.44 12.68 -3.15
C SER A 33 -7.36 12.12 -2.05
N THR A 34 -8.43 11.43 -2.42
CA THR A 34 -9.34 10.77 -1.47
C THR A 34 -8.66 9.63 -0.71
N LEU A 35 -7.80 8.85 -1.38
CA LEU A 35 -6.99 7.82 -0.72
C LEU A 35 -5.97 8.45 0.23
N LYS A 36 -5.35 9.57 -0.17
CA LYS A 36 -4.47 10.34 0.72
C LYS A 36 -5.20 10.82 1.97
N ALA A 37 -6.41 11.38 1.80
CA ALA A 37 -7.23 11.84 2.91
C ALA A 37 -7.63 10.68 3.85
N TYR A 38 -7.93 9.50 3.30
CA TYR A 38 -8.17 8.29 4.10
C TYR A 38 -6.94 7.88 4.90
N ILE A 39 -5.76 7.88 4.26
CA ILE A 39 -4.47 7.58 4.93
C ILE A 39 -4.21 8.55 6.09
N ASP A 40 -4.52 9.84 5.91
CA ASP A 40 -4.39 10.85 6.97
C ASP A 40 -5.33 10.61 8.17
N GLN A 41 -6.42 9.86 7.98
CA GLN A 41 -7.32 9.48 9.07
C GLN A 41 -6.83 8.28 9.88
N ILE A 42 -6.10 7.36 9.24
CA ILE A 42 -5.60 6.12 9.88
C ILE A 42 -4.22 6.30 10.53
N LEU A 43 -3.41 7.27 10.09
CA LEU A 43 -2.14 7.61 10.72
C LEU A 43 -2.43 8.36 12.04
N ARG A 44 -2.31 7.64 13.15
CA ARG A 44 -2.69 8.09 14.48
C ARG A 44 -1.63 7.67 15.50
N VAL A 45 -1.07 8.68 16.18
CA VAL A 45 -0.08 8.48 17.24
C VAL A 45 -0.70 7.66 18.36
N ASN A 46 0.04 6.65 18.83
CA ASN A 46 -0.36 5.66 19.84
C ASN A 46 -1.51 4.71 19.41
N GLU A 47 -1.98 4.78 18.16
CA GLU A 47 -2.95 3.81 17.61
C GLU A 47 -2.33 2.96 16.49
N THR A 48 -1.70 3.59 15.49
CA THR A 48 -1.05 2.89 14.36
C THR A 48 0.47 3.01 14.37
N PHE A 49 1.01 4.04 14.99
CA PHE A 49 2.45 4.21 15.20
C PHE A 49 2.72 5.01 16.48
N LYS A 50 3.95 4.98 16.99
CA LYS A 50 4.42 5.83 18.09
C LYS A 50 5.77 6.48 17.72
N PRO A 51 6.07 7.70 18.20
CA PRO A 51 7.39 8.29 18.03
C PRO A 51 8.47 7.49 18.77
N ASP A 52 9.63 7.31 18.14
CA ASP A 52 10.85 6.85 18.79
C ASP A 52 11.81 8.03 18.94
N ARG A 53 12.03 8.47 20.19
CA ARG A 53 12.98 9.55 20.49
C ARG A 53 14.41 9.05 20.69
N ALA A 54 14.60 7.74 20.85
CA ALA A 54 15.91 7.13 21.02
C ALA A 54 16.59 6.83 19.67
N ASN A 55 15.80 6.64 18.61
CA ASN A 55 16.31 6.34 17.27
C ASN A 55 16.00 7.45 16.26
N ILE A 56 16.97 8.34 16.04
CA ILE A 56 16.83 9.46 15.07
C ILE A 56 16.71 8.96 13.62
N GLN A 57 17.29 7.80 13.29
CA GLN A 57 17.23 7.24 11.93
C GLN A 57 15.87 6.58 11.63
N HIS A 58 15.22 6.05 12.67
CA HIS A 58 13.88 5.47 12.60
C HIS A 58 12.98 6.09 13.67
N PRO A 59 12.52 7.35 13.48
CA PRO A 59 11.83 8.11 14.51
C PRO A 59 10.39 7.67 14.78
N TYR A 60 9.94 6.56 14.16
CA TYR A 60 8.60 6.02 14.29
C TYR A 60 8.69 4.50 14.47
N VAL A 61 7.93 3.99 15.45
CA VAL A 61 7.71 2.55 15.64
C VAL A 61 6.27 2.24 15.25
N GLY A 62 6.09 1.34 14.29
CA GLY A 62 4.78 0.83 13.90
C GLY A 62 4.12 0.02 15.00
N LEU A 63 2.78 -0.08 14.97
CA LEU A 63 2.00 -0.87 15.94
C LEU A 63 1.21 -2.00 15.26
N LEU A 64 1.31 -2.15 13.94
CA LEU A 64 0.58 -3.15 13.14
C LEU A 64 1.52 -4.21 12.55
N GLU A 65 2.28 -4.84 13.42
CA GLU A 65 3.21 -5.92 13.08
C GLU A 65 2.45 -7.21 12.65
N ASP A 66 3.19 -8.13 12.00
CA ASP A 66 2.69 -9.43 11.54
C ASP A 66 1.44 -9.31 10.63
N LYS A 67 1.49 -8.38 9.68
CA LYS A 67 0.45 -8.18 8.67
C LYS A 67 1.06 -8.31 7.28
N VAL A 68 0.35 -9.02 6.41
CA VAL A 68 0.61 -9.08 4.97
C VAL A 68 -0.31 -8.09 4.29
N LEU A 69 0.23 -7.29 3.38
CA LEU A 69 -0.51 -6.29 2.63
C LEU A 69 -0.33 -6.48 1.13
N PHE A 70 -1.44 -6.57 0.41
CA PHE A 70 -1.46 -6.59 -1.06
C PHE A 70 -1.88 -5.20 -1.58
N LEU A 71 -1.02 -4.59 -2.38
CA LEU A 71 -1.31 -3.35 -3.12
C LEU A 71 -1.63 -3.72 -4.57
N LEU A 72 -2.87 -3.49 -4.99
CA LEU A 72 -3.37 -3.70 -6.35
C LEU A 72 -3.40 -2.36 -7.08
N LEU A 73 -2.44 -2.11 -7.97
CA LEU A 73 -2.25 -0.80 -8.59
C LEU A 73 -2.61 -0.83 -10.07
N SER A 74 -3.08 0.29 -10.61
CA SER A 74 -3.24 0.46 -12.06
C SER A 74 -2.63 1.76 -12.55
N ARG A 75 -2.04 1.73 -13.76
CA ARG A 75 -1.32 2.87 -14.35
C ARG A 75 -1.55 2.97 -15.85
N GLY A 76 -1.70 4.20 -16.34
CA GLY A 76 -1.89 4.47 -17.77
C GLY A 76 -0.68 4.08 -18.64
N SER A 77 0.53 4.33 -18.14
CA SER A 77 1.80 4.00 -18.82
C SER A 77 2.50 2.81 -18.17
N GLN A 78 3.68 2.46 -18.67
CA GLN A 78 4.55 1.36 -18.20
C GLN A 78 5.89 1.89 -17.67
N GLY A 79 6.75 0.98 -17.20
CA GLY A 79 8.13 1.31 -16.85
C GLY A 79 8.33 1.87 -15.45
N TYR A 80 7.40 1.65 -14.51
CA TYR A 80 7.43 2.25 -13.17
C TYR A 80 8.06 1.34 -12.11
N GLU A 81 8.36 0.09 -12.43
CA GLU A 81 8.97 -0.84 -11.48
C GLU A 81 10.47 -0.61 -11.34
N LYS A 82 11.10 -1.30 -10.38
CA LYS A 82 12.50 -1.08 -10.03
C LYS A 82 13.42 -1.33 -11.23
N GLY A 83 14.27 -0.35 -11.56
CA GLY A 83 15.20 -0.39 -12.69
C GLY A 83 14.59 0.03 -14.04
N GLU A 84 13.30 0.32 -14.10
CA GLU A 84 12.63 0.73 -15.33
C GLU A 84 12.69 2.26 -15.57
N TYR A 85 12.41 2.70 -16.80
CA TYR A 85 12.65 4.06 -17.27
C TYR A 85 11.81 5.16 -16.58
N ASN A 86 10.66 4.81 -15.99
CA ASN A 86 9.79 5.68 -15.21
C ASN A 86 9.86 5.41 -13.69
N GLU A 87 10.80 4.61 -13.19
CA GLU A 87 10.93 4.29 -11.75
C GLU A 87 10.97 5.56 -10.89
N ARG A 88 11.76 6.55 -11.30
CA ARG A 88 11.99 7.80 -10.54
C ARG A 88 10.74 8.66 -10.36
N ILE A 89 9.71 8.43 -11.18
CA ILE A 89 8.44 9.15 -11.12
C ILE A 89 7.30 8.24 -10.62
N ASN A 90 7.61 7.10 -10.00
CA ASN A 90 6.62 6.26 -9.31
C ASN A 90 6.42 6.74 -7.87
N PHE A 91 5.67 7.82 -7.68
CA PHE A 91 5.32 8.28 -6.32
C PHE A 91 4.18 7.46 -5.72
N GLN A 92 3.37 6.77 -6.53
CA GLN A 92 2.25 5.96 -6.08
C GLN A 92 2.68 4.81 -5.15
N SER A 93 3.45 3.85 -5.67
CA SER A 93 3.81 2.66 -4.88
C SER A 93 4.85 2.99 -3.81
N THR A 94 5.75 3.93 -4.10
CA THR A 94 6.76 4.42 -3.15
C THR A 94 6.11 5.06 -1.93
N TYR A 95 5.12 5.94 -2.12
CA TYR A 95 4.38 6.56 -1.03
C TYR A 95 3.62 5.53 -0.19
N LEU A 96 2.87 4.62 -0.84
CA LEU A 96 2.09 3.60 -0.13
C LEU A 96 2.99 2.68 0.69
N LYS A 97 4.07 2.14 0.10
CA LYS A 97 5.05 1.33 0.83
C LYS A 97 5.61 2.06 2.02
N MET A 98 6.02 3.33 1.86
CA MET A 98 6.57 4.13 2.94
C MET A 98 5.57 4.28 4.10
N VAL A 99 4.33 4.69 3.81
CA VAL A 99 3.30 4.90 4.83
C VAL A 99 2.96 3.62 5.59
N PHE A 100 2.85 2.49 4.88
CA PHE A 100 2.52 1.21 5.52
C PHE A 100 3.69 0.66 6.34
N ASN A 101 4.93 0.88 5.91
CA ASN A 101 6.11 0.57 6.73
C ASN A 101 6.14 1.41 8.03
N VAL A 102 5.79 2.70 7.98
CA VAL A 102 5.75 3.56 9.18
C VAL A 102 4.81 3.02 10.25
N ILE A 103 3.68 2.43 9.87
CA ILE A 103 2.74 1.83 10.82
C ILE A 103 3.05 0.37 11.18
N GLY A 104 4.16 -0.19 10.67
CA GLY A 104 4.67 -1.51 11.05
C GLY A 104 4.40 -2.64 10.07
N ILE A 105 3.83 -2.34 8.90
CA ILE A 105 3.52 -3.34 7.87
C ILE A 105 4.67 -3.37 6.86
N SER A 106 5.55 -4.35 7.02
CA SER A 106 6.74 -4.52 6.16
C SER A 106 6.55 -5.58 5.08
N ASN A 107 5.71 -6.60 5.30
CA ASN A 107 5.38 -7.59 4.28
C ASN A 107 4.34 -7.03 3.31
N ILE A 108 4.82 -6.34 2.27
CA ILE A 108 4.00 -5.67 1.26
C ILE A 108 4.27 -6.27 -0.12
N HIS A 109 3.25 -6.87 -0.71
CA HIS A 109 3.27 -7.30 -2.11
C HIS A 109 2.59 -6.27 -2.99
N VAL A 110 3.23 -5.93 -4.12
CA VAL A 110 2.65 -5.00 -5.10
C VAL A 110 2.35 -5.76 -6.38
N ILE A 111 1.11 -5.65 -6.83
CA ILE A 111 0.63 -6.19 -8.10
C ILE A 111 0.13 -5.00 -8.90
N SER A 112 0.77 -4.71 -10.02
CA SER A 112 0.44 -3.56 -10.87
C SER A 112 -0.10 -4.02 -12.22
N VAL A 113 -1.19 -3.41 -12.68
CA VAL A 113 -1.63 -3.45 -14.08
C VAL A 113 -1.20 -2.13 -14.74
N ASN A 114 -0.10 -2.17 -15.48
CA ASN A 114 0.46 -1.02 -16.20
C ASN A 114 -0.03 -0.99 -17.66
N GLY A 115 0.05 0.17 -18.31
CA GLY A 115 -0.27 0.32 -19.73
C GLY A 115 -1.77 0.42 -20.06
N THR A 116 -2.62 0.80 -19.11
CA THR A 116 -4.08 0.84 -19.33
C THR A 116 -4.53 1.86 -20.37
N SER A 117 -3.65 2.79 -20.77
CA SER A 117 -3.91 3.83 -21.78
C SER A 117 -3.16 3.59 -23.09
N LEU A 118 -2.48 2.44 -23.22
CA LEU A 118 -1.80 2.02 -24.46
C LEU A 118 -2.82 1.29 -25.35
N ASP A 119 -2.47 0.12 -25.88
CA ASP A 119 -3.34 -0.72 -26.71
C ASP A 119 -3.90 -1.94 -25.94
N PRO A 120 -4.96 -2.58 -26.47
CA PRO A 120 -5.60 -3.72 -25.82
C PRO A 120 -4.69 -4.94 -25.60
N GLU A 121 -3.69 -5.16 -26.45
CA GLU A 121 -2.78 -6.32 -26.32
C GLU A 121 -1.85 -6.13 -25.13
N ASN A 122 -1.26 -4.93 -25.00
CA ASN A 122 -0.46 -4.56 -23.83
C ASN A 122 -1.27 -4.64 -22.53
N LEU A 123 -2.53 -4.19 -22.54
CA LEU A 123 -3.42 -4.33 -21.39
C LEU A 123 -3.64 -5.80 -21.04
N LYS A 124 -3.90 -6.65 -22.04
CA LYS A 124 -4.11 -8.08 -21.83
C LYS A 124 -2.89 -8.76 -21.22
N ILE A 125 -1.69 -8.52 -21.74
CA ILE A 125 -0.43 -9.05 -21.19
C ILE A 125 -0.24 -8.63 -19.73
N SER A 126 -0.50 -7.35 -19.44
CA SER A 126 -0.41 -6.78 -18.09
C SER A 126 -1.39 -7.44 -17.11
N MET A 127 -2.64 -7.68 -17.55
CA MET A 127 -3.64 -8.39 -16.76
C MET A 127 -3.28 -9.86 -16.55
N ASP A 128 -2.83 -10.57 -17.59
CA ASP A 128 -2.44 -11.98 -17.51
C ASP A 128 -1.26 -12.14 -16.52
N THR A 129 -0.28 -11.23 -16.58
CA THR A 129 0.86 -11.19 -15.64
C THR A 129 0.39 -10.92 -14.21
N ALA A 130 -0.50 -9.95 -14.00
CA ALA A 130 -1.04 -9.64 -12.68
C ALA A 130 -1.80 -10.83 -12.08
N GLN A 131 -2.60 -11.55 -12.88
CA GLN A 131 -3.30 -12.75 -12.45
C GLN A 131 -2.35 -13.88 -12.06
N GLN A 132 -1.27 -14.09 -12.81
CA GLN A 132 -0.24 -15.08 -12.48
C GLN A 132 0.44 -14.74 -11.16
N ASN A 133 0.82 -13.48 -10.96
CA ASN A 133 1.44 -13.02 -9.71
C ASN A 133 0.51 -13.20 -8.51
N ILE A 134 -0.79 -12.89 -8.67
CA ILE A 134 -1.80 -13.13 -7.62
C ILE A 134 -1.86 -14.62 -7.24
N ARG A 135 -1.93 -15.52 -8.23
CA ARG A 135 -1.98 -16.96 -7.98
C ARG A 135 -0.75 -17.45 -7.22
N ALA A 136 0.44 -17.07 -7.67
CA ALA A 136 1.69 -17.44 -7.01
C ALA A 136 1.76 -16.94 -5.55
N LEU A 137 1.24 -15.74 -5.29
CA LEU A 137 1.20 -15.18 -3.94
C LEU A 137 0.18 -15.89 -3.03
N ILE A 138 -0.98 -16.27 -3.56
CA ILE A 138 -1.97 -17.07 -2.81
C ILE A 138 -1.34 -18.39 -2.36
N ASP A 139 -0.62 -19.06 -3.25
CA ASP A 139 0.01 -20.35 -2.96
C ASP A 139 1.16 -20.25 -1.93
N THR A 140 1.75 -19.05 -1.75
CA THR A 140 2.91 -18.82 -0.87
C THR A 140 2.53 -18.29 0.51
N GLU A 141 1.53 -17.40 0.60
CA GLU A 141 1.24 -16.62 1.82
C GLU A 141 -0.09 -17.01 2.50
N LEU A 142 -0.96 -17.77 1.83
CA LEU A 142 -2.31 -18.10 2.32
C LEU A 142 -2.58 -19.61 2.50
N VAL A 143 -1.54 -20.44 2.37
CA VAL A 143 -1.55 -21.89 2.68
C VAL A 143 -0.79 -22.14 3.98
#